data_AF-A0A9E2XCJ7-F1
#
_entry.id   AF-A0A9E2XCJ7-F1
#
_cell.length_a   1.000
_cell.length_b   1.000
_cell.length_c   1.000
_cell.angle_alpha   90.00
_cell.angle_beta   90.00
_cell.angle_gamma   90.00
#
_symmetry.space_group_name_H-M   'P 1'
#
loop_
_entity.id
_entity.type
_entity.pdbx_description
1 polymer ?
#
loop_
_entity_poly.entity_id
_entity_poly.type
_entity_poly.pdbx_seq_one_letter_code
_entity_poly.pdbx_strand_id
1 'polypeptide(L)'
;MEASREAKPNTSLEDSQIVHDYLFARYRVALEDLLAYGSAGVVSLKLEQAGIRVRAGCLQRERHDDGGLSELHDGTLSIAGATYGFRIAVFTDADGERYLADLVDFKPLGWETGVQVAPAERAVPEAG
;
A
#
# COMPACT_ATOMS: atom_id res chain seq x y z
N MET A 1 0.72 -18.76 37.93
CA MET A 1 1.26 -19.19 36.62
C MET A 1 0.71 -18.22 35.58
N GLU A 2 1.42 -17.11 35.40
CA GLU A 2 1.13 -16.13 34.36
C GLU A 2 1.83 -16.59 33.08
N ALA A 3 1.07 -16.95 32.06
CA ALA A 3 1.59 -17.02 30.71
C ALA A 3 1.62 -15.58 30.17
N SER A 4 2.78 -14.93 30.31
CA SER A 4 3.08 -13.69 29.60
C SER A 4 2.94 -13.95 28.11
N ARG A 5 1.87 -13.44 27.50
CA ARG A 5 1.78 -13.33 26.05
C ARG A 5 2.78 -12.25 25.66
N GLU A 6 3.94 -12.64 25.14
CA GLU A 6 4.79 -11.74 24.35
C GLU A 6 3.91 -11.11 23.27
N ALA A 7 3.51 -9.85 23.48
CA ALA A 7 2.95 -9.04 22.43
C ALA A 7 4.08 -8.82 21.41
N LYS A 8 4.01 -9.52 20.27
CA LYS A 8 4.87 -9.19 19.13
C LYS A 8 4.70 -7.69 18.85
N PRO A 9 5.78 -6.93 18.60
CA PRO A 9 5.66 -5.54 18.19
C PRO A 9 4.71 -5.47 16.99
N ASN A 10 3.81 -4.50 17.03
CA ASN A 10 2.74 -4.37 16.04
C ASN A 10 3.33 -3.71 14.77
N THR A 11 4.23 -4.42 14.09
CA THR A 11 5.08 -3.94 12.99
C THR A 11 4.30 -3.28 11.86
N SER A 12 3.05 -3.70 11.66
CA SER A 12 2.11 -3.10 10.70
C SER A 12 1.88 -1.60 10.92
N LEU A 13 1.79 -1.14 12.18
CA LEU A 13 1.61 0.27 12.52
C LEU A 13 2.92 1.07 12.36
N GLU A 14 4.07 0.44 12.59
CA GLU A 14 5.37 1.10 12.41
C GLU A 14 5.67 1.31 10.91
N ASP A 15 5.41 0.29 10.09
CA ASP A 15 5.59 0.36 8.64
C ASP A 15 4.66 1.40 8.00
N SER A 16 3.40 1.48 8.43
CA SER A 16 2.46 2.48 7.91
C SER A 16 2.88 3.90 8.30
N GLN A 17 3.38 4.11 9.53
CA GLN A 17 3.89 5.42 9.96
C GLN A 17 5.12 5.85 9.17
N ILE A 18 6.07 4.95 8.90
CA ILE A 18 7.26 5.27 8.07
C ILE A 18 6.85 5.73 6.67
N VAL A 19 5.89 5.02 6.06
CA VAL A 19 5.38 5.37 4.73
C VAL A 19 4.61 6.70 4.78
N HIS A 20 3.80 6.93 5.81
CA HIS A 20 3.12 8.20 6.04
C HIS A 20 4.13 9.36 6.13
N ASP A 21 5.15 9.24 6.97
CA ASP A 21 6.16 10.29 7.17
C ASP A 21 6.91 10.62 5.87
N TYR A 22 7.27 9.60 5.09
CA TYR A 22 7.89 9.78 3.77
C TYR A 22 6.97 10.53 2.79
N LEU A 23 5.71 10.11 2.69
CA LEU A 23 4.72 10.75 1.81
C LEU A 23 4.48 12.20 2.22
N PHE A 24 4.32 12.44 3.53
CA PHE A 24 4.01 13.75 4.06
C PHE A 24 5.20 14.70 3.92
N ALA A 25 6.42 14.26 4.21
CA ALA A 25 7.63 15.07 4.08
C ALA A 25 7.90 15.50 2.63
N ARG A 26 7.64 14.62 1.65
CA ARG A 26 8.04 14.85 0.25
C ARG A 26 6.91 15.36 -0.64
N TYR A 27 5.68 14.93 -0.39
CA TYR A 27 4.53 15.22 -1.25
C TYR A 27 3.41 15.96 -0.54
N ARG A 28 3.46 16.10 0.80
CA ARG A 28 2.39 16.69 1.62
C ARG A 28 1.07 15.93 1.48
N VAL A 29 1.15 14.61 1.38
CA VAL A 29 0.03 13.69 1.25
C VAL A 29 0.06 12.72 2.42
N ALA A 30 -1.06 12.54 3.11
CA ALA A 30 -1.19 11.52 4.14
C ALA A 30 -1.30 10.12 3.49
N LEU A 31 -0.81 9.08 4.17
CA LEU A 31 -0.96 7.70 3.70
C LEU A 31 -2.43 7.32 3.56
N GLU A 32 -3.25 7.78 4.48
CA GLU A 32 -4.67 7.52 4.59
C GLU A 32 -5.42 8.04 3.36
N ASP A 33 -5.18 9.30 2.98
CA ASP A 33 -5.75 9.90 1.78
C ASP A 33 -5.30 9.16 0.52
N LEU A 34 -4.00 8.83 0.44
CA LEU A 34 -3.47 8.08 -0.70
C LEU A 34 -4.16 6.72 -0.85
N LEU A 35 -4.40 5.98 0.24
CA LEU A 35 -5.05 4.67 0.20
C LEU A 35 -6.56 4.79 -0.07
N ALA A 36 -7.24 5.78 0.52
CA ALA A 36 -8.68 5.98 0.34
C ALA A 36 -9.05 6.34 -1.10
N TYR A 37 -8.30 7.27 -1.72
CA TYR A 37 -8.51 7.67 -3.11
C TYR A 37 -7.84 6.72 -4.11
N GLY A 38 -6.64 6.23 -3.79
CA GLY A 38 -5.91 5.31 -4.65
C GLY A 38 -6.62 3.96 -4.82
N SER A 39 -7.36 3.49 -3.82
CA SER A 39 -8.18 2.28 -3.94
C SER A 39 -9.36 2.43 -4.92
N ALA A 40 -9.82 3.66 -5.17
CA ALA A 40 -10.78 4.00 -6.21
C ALA A 40 -10.15 4.29 -7.58
N GLY A 41 -8.82 4.10 -7.71
CA GLY A 41 -8.08 4.41 -8.93
C GLY A 41 -7.77 5.91 -9.11
N VAL A 42 -7.96 6.72 -8.07
CA VAL A 42 -7.68 8.16 -8.10
C VAL A 42 -6.34 8.42 -7.43
N VAL A 43 -5.30 8.63 -8.25
CA VAL A 43 -3.97 9.03 -7.80
C VAL A 43 -3.54 10.26 -8.59
N SER A 44 -2.95 11.25 -7.92
CA SER A 44 -2.49 12.44 -8.62
C SER A 44 -1.33 12.12 -9.56
N LEU A 45 -1.31 12.78 -10.73
CA LEU A 45 -0.26 12.58 -11.75
C LEU A 45 1.16 12.77 -11.20
N LYS A 46 1.34 13.70 -10.24
CA LYS A 46 2.64 13.95 -9.59
C LYS A 46 3.14 12.72 -8.83
N LEU A 47 2.25 12.01 -8.13
CA LEU A 47 2.61 10.79 -7.39
C LEU A 47 2.89 9.65 -8.35
N GLU A 48 2.09 9.49 -9.41
CA GLU A 48 2.33 8.49 -10.45
C GLU A 48 3.69 8.68 -11.15
N GLN A 49 4.03 9.93 -11.50
CA GLN A 49 5.33 10.29 -12.07
C GLN A 49 6.49 10.03 -11.10
N ALA A 50 6.24 10.12 -9.79
CA ALA A 50 7.20 9.76 -8.76
C ALA A 50 7.32 8.24 -8.53
N GLY A 51 6.61 7.43 -9.33
CA GLY A 51 6.62 5.97 -9.23
C GLY A 51 5.74 5.42 -8.11
N ILE A 52 4.89 6.25 -7.50
CA ILE A 52 3.94 5.82 -6.47
C ILE A 52 2.71 5.24 -7.16
N ARG A 53 2.39 3.98 -6.88
CA ARG A 53 1.26 3.28 -7.49
C ARG A 53 0.44 2.56 -6.44
N VAL A 54 -0.87 2.74 -6.50
CA VAL A 54 -1.85 1.99 -5.70
C VAL A 54 -2.61 1.08 -6.64
N ARG A 55 -2.67 -0.21 -6.31
CA ARG A 55 -3.53 -1.19 -7.00
C ARG A 55 -4.39 -1.87 -5.97
N ALA A 56 -5.70 -1.76 -6.10
CA ALA A 56 -6.65 -2.35 -5.16
C ALA A 56 -7.72 -3.16 -5.88
N GLY A 57 -8.15 -4.25 -5.25
CA GLY A 57 -9.41 -4.93 -5.51
C GLY A 57 -10.45 -4.53 -4.46
N CYS A 58 -11.72 -4.46 -4.86
CA CYS A 58 -12.83 -4.32 -3.92
C CYS A 58 -13.30 -5.72 -3.51
N LEU A 59 -13.20 -6.03 -2.21
CA LEU A 59 -13.62 -7.32 -1.64
C LEU A 59 -15.09 -7.31 -1.23
N GLN A 60 -15.53 -6.21 -0.64
CA GLN A 60 -16.89 -6.04 -0.13
C GLN A 60 -17.33 -4.60 -0.28
N ARG A 61 -18.63 -4.40 -0.50
CA ARG A 61 -19.28 -3.10 -0.58
C ARG A 61 -20.65 -3.18 0.09
N GLU A 62 -20.96 -2.20 0.93
CA GLU A 62 -22.22 -2.08 1.65
C GLU A 62 -22.72 -0.64 1.58
N ARG A 63 -23.95 -0.46 1.12
CA ARG A 63 -24.59 0.86 1.05
C ARG A 63 -25.49 1.06 2.26
N HIS A 64 -25.37 2.21 2.89
CA HIS A 64 -26.15 2.59 4.07
C HIS A 64 -27.38 3.40 3.68
N ASP A 65 -28.40 3.39 4.54
CA ASP A 65 -29.67 4.09 4.32
C ASP A 65 -29.51 5.62 4.29
N ASP A 66 -28.44 6.14 4.90
CA ASP A 66 -28.07 7.56 4.88
C ASP A 66 -27.40 8.01 3.57
N GLY A 67 -27.23 7.09 2.61
CA GLY A 67 -26.57 7.32 1.33
C GLY A 67 -25.07 7.03 1.32
N GLY A 68 -24.47 6.75 2.49
CA GLY A 68 -23.08 6.38 2.63
C GLY A 68 -22.73 5.01 2.05
N LEU A 69 -21.44 4.77 1.86
CA LEU A 69 -20.90 3.55 1.26
C LEU A 69 -19.67 3.08 2.03
N SER A 70 -19.75 1.90 2.63
CA SER A 70 -18.59 1.20 3.19
C SER A 70 -18.01 0.24 2.16
N GLU A 71 -16.69 0.22 2.02
CA GLU A 71 -15.97 -0.68 1.13
C GLU A 71 -14.78 -1.30 1.86
N LEU A 72 -14.55 -2.59 1.64
CA LEU A 72 -13.34 -3.29 2.07
C LEU A 72 -12.48 -3.58 0.84
N HIS A 73 -11.23 -3.14 0.87
CA HIS A 73 -10.28 -3.33 -0.22
C HIS A 73 -9.04 -4.08 0.26
N ASP A 74 -8.41 -4.83 -0.64
CA ASP A 74 -7.04 -5.28 -0.50
C ASP A 74 -6.22 -4.92 -1.74
N GLY A 75 -4.91 -4.87 -1.59
CA GLY A 75 -4.08 -4.38 -2.67
C GLY A 75 -2.61 -4.22 -2.34
N THR A 76 -1.93 -3.53 -3.24
CA THR A 76 -0.52 -3.17 -3.10
C THR A 76 -0.27 -1.68 -3.30
N LEU A 77 0.65 -1.16 -2.50
CA LEU A 77 1.25 0.17 -2.63
C LEU A 77 2.72 0.00 -3.00
N SER A 78 3.11 0.49 -4.19
CA SER A 78 4.51 0.58 -4.59
C SER A 78 5.00 2.02 -4.37
N ILE A 79 6.09 2.19 -3.63
CA ILE A 79 6.65 3.48 -3.27
C ILE A 79 8.16 3.37 -3.02
N ALA A 80 8.95 4.27 -3.64
CA ALA A 80 10.41 4.33 -3.46
C ALA A 80 11.13 2.98 -3.67
N GLY A 81 10.64 2.14 -4.58
CA GLY A 81 11.19 0.80 -4.85
C GLY A 81 10.77 -0.28 -3.85
N ALA A 82 10.03 0.06 -2.80
CA ALA A 82 9.40 -0.89 -1.90
C ALA A 82 7.96 -1.18 -2.34
N THR A 83 7.49 -2.42 -2.11
CA THR A 83 6.10 -2.81 -2.29
C THR A 83 5.52 -3.24 -0.95
N TYR A 84 4.39 -2.65 -0.59
CA TYR A 84 3.60 -2.96 0.60
C TYR A 84 2.29 -3.60 0.17
N GLY A 85 1.85 -4.60 0.91
CA GLY A 85 0.50 -5.16 0.83
C GLY A 85 -0.37 -4.48 1.87
N PHE A 86 -1.62 -4.18 1.52
CA PHE A 86 -2.56 -3.58 2.44
C PHE A 86 -3.94 -4.24 2.38
N ARG A 87 -4.68 -4.10 3.47
CA ARG A 87 -6.13 -4.27 3.54
C ARG A 87 -6.73 -3.10 4.30
N ILE A 88 -7.75 -2.47 3.74
CA ILE A 88 -8.33 -1.22 4.25
C ILE A 88 -9.85 -1.23 4.20
N ALA A 89 -10.47 -0.57 5.17
CA ALA A 89 -11.87 -0.17 5.08
C ALA A 89 -11.94 1.31 4.70
N VAL A 90 -12.74 1.63 3.69
CA VAL A 90 -12.99 3.00 3.22
C VAL A 90 -14.47 3.28 3.38
N PHE A 91 -14.80 4.48 3.82
CA PHE A 91 -16.17 4.98 3.79
C PHE A 91 -16.25 6.17 2.84
N THR A 92 -17.33 6.22 2.07
CA THR A 92 -17.72 7.37 1.26
C THR A 92 -19.02 7.92 1.82
N ASP A 93 -19.06 9.20 2.16
CA ASP A 93 -20.30 9.82 2.64
C ASP A 93 -21.28 10.15 1.51
N ALA A 94 -22.44 10.71 1.89
CA ALA A 94 -23.49 11.09 0.95
C ALA A 94 -23.07 12.22 -0.01
N ASP A 95 -22.07 13.03 0.37
CA ASP A 95 -21.51 14.10 -0.45
C ASP A 95 -20.43 13.58 -1.42
N GLY A 96 -20.01 12.32 -1.26
CA GLY A 96 -19.03 11.65 -2.11
C GLY A 96 -17.59 11.75 -1.61
N GLU A 97 -17.36 12.34 -0.44
CA GLU A 97 -16.04 12.43 0.17
C GLU A 97 -15.61 11.05 0.69
N ARG A 98 -14.37 10.67 0.38
CA ARG A 98 -13.80 9.35 0.72
C ARG A 98 -12.79 9.49 1.84
N TYR A 99 -12.88 8.60 2.82
CA TYR A 99 -11.94 8.55 3.93
C TYR A 99 -11.60 7.12 4.33
N LEU A 100 -10.36 6.93 4.77
CA LEU A 100 -9.92 5.67 5.35
C LEU A 100 -10.61 5.50 6.71
N ALA A 101 -11.51 4.53 6.82
CA ALA A 101 -12.19 4.21 8.05
C ALA A 101 -11.33 3.31 8.96
N ASP A 102 -10.58 2.38 8.37
CA ASP A 102 -9.67 1.51 9.11
C ASP A 102 -8.51 0.99 8.23
N LEU A 103 -7.33 0.83 8.84
CA LEU A 103 -6.16 0.19 8.24
C LEU A 103 -6.00 -1.21 8.85
N VAL A 104 -6.64 -2.19 8.23
CA VAL A 104 -6.77 -3.55 8.77
C VAL A 104 -5.43 -4.30 8.77
N ASP A 105 -4.65 -4.17 7.68
CA ASP A 105 -3.33 -4.78 7.53
C ASP A 105 -2.45 -3.90 6.64
N PHE A 106 -1.18 -3.78 6.99
CA PHE A 106 -0.19 -3.06 6.19
C PHE A 106 1.18 -3.69 6.43
N LYS A 107 1.81 -4.22 5.38
CA LYS A 107 3.08 -4.93 5.55
C LYS A 107 3.97 -4.88 4.32
N PRO A 108 5.30 -4.88 4.49
CA PRO A 108 6.23 -4.99 3.39
C PRO A 108 6.09 -6.36 2.71
N LEU A 109 6.03 -6.36 1.38
CA LEU A 109 6.05 -7.57 0.55
C LEU A 109 7.42 -7.80 -0.11
N GLY A 110 8.21 -6.74 -0.31
CA GLY A 110 9.52 -6.83 -0.91
C GLY A 110 10.06 -5.50 -1.43
N TRP A 111 11.28 -5.56 -1.93
CA TRP A 111 12.03 -4.41 -2.45
C TRP A 111 12.48 -4.76 -3.85
N GLU A 112 12.19 -3.92 -4.84
CA GLU A 112 12.80 -4.01 -6.16
C GLU A 112 14.20 -3.38 -6.05
N THR A 113 15.20 -4.21 -5.73
CA THR A 113 16.58 -3.79 -5.88
C THR A 113 16.92 -3.87 -7.37
N GLY A 114 17.24 -2.73 -7.98
CA GLY A 114 17.58 -2.62 -9.41
C GLY A 114 18.86 -3.36 -9.84
N VAL A 115 19.31 -4.39 -9.10
CA VAL A 115 20.44 -5.22 -9.50
C VAL A 115 19.92 -6.32 -10.43
N GLN A 116 19.89 -6.02 -11.72
CA GLN A 116 19.92 -7.08 -12.72
C GLN A 116 21.32 -7.70 -12.71
N VAL A 117 21.47 -8.88 -12.11
CA VAL A 117 22.67 -9.69 -12.29
C VAL A 117 22.66 -10.12 -13.76
N ALA A 118 23.58 -9.58 -14.56
CA ALA A 118 23.77 -10.05 -15.93
C ALA A 118 23.96 -11.58 -15.91
N PRO A 119 23.28 -12.35 -16.79
CA PRO A 119 23.55 -13.77 -16.88
C PRO A 119 25.03 -13.96 -17.21
N ALA A 120 25.71 -14.81 -16.43
CA ALA A 120 27.09 -15.17 -16.68
C ALA A 120 27.23 -15.60 -18.15
N GLU A 121 28.06 -14.89 -18.89
CA GLU A 121 28.33 -15.17 -20.29
C GLU A 121 28.79 -16.63 -20.39
N ARG A 122 28.00 -17.45 -21.08
CA ARG A 122 28.29 -18.88 -21.25
C ARG A 122 29.50 -18.96 -22.17
N ALA A 123 30.69 -19.10 -21.59
CA ALA A 123 31.92 -19.35 -22.33
C ALA A 123 31.69 -20.52 -23.29
N VAL A 124 31.72 -20.24 -24.58
CA VAL A 124 31.66 -21.24 -25.64
C VAL A 124 33.02 -21.91 -25.67
N PRO A 125 33.15 -23.24 -25.45
CA PRO A 125 34.43 -23.88 -25.66
C PRO A 125 34.74 -23.90 -27.17
N GLU A 126 35.90 -23.34 -27.55
CA GLU A 126 36.47 -23.54 -28.87
C GLU A 126 36.58 -25.03 -29.17
N ALA A 127 35.94 -25.46 -30.26
CA ALA A 127 36.16 -26.79 -30.82
C ALA A 127 37.41 -26.74 -31.70
N GLY A 128 38.47 -27.42 -31.25
CA GLY A 128 39.60 -27.85 -32.08
C GLY A 128 39.34 -29.21 -32.71
#